data_AF-Q5M4Z9-F1
#
_entry.id   AF-Q5M4Z9-F1
#
_cell.length_a   1.000
_cell.length_b   1.000
_cell.length_c   1.000
_cell.angle_alpha   90.00
_cell.angle_beta   90.00
_cell.angle_gamma   90.00
#
_symmetry.space_group_name_H-M   'P 1'
#
loop_
_entity.id
_entity.type
_entity.pdbx_description
1 polymer ?
#
loop_
_entity_poly.entity_id
_entity_poly.type
_entity_poly.pdbx_seq_one_letter_code
_entity_poly.pdbx_strand_id
1 'polypeptide(L)' 'MEGTQLHKKDFDEDELFSTSVDVRAKFNDGAEVIIEIRVRKEPYFLNRFHYYLANQMVENVQQLRQ' A
#
# COMPACT_ATOMS: atom_id res chain seq x y z
N MET A 1 10.59 17.13 1.71
CA MET A 1 10.87 15.96 0.84
C MET A 1 9.85 15.98 -0.27
N GLU A 2 10.29 15.99 -1.51
CA GLU A 2 9.42 15.81 -2.68
C GLU A 2 9.59 14.38 -3.18
N GLY A 3 8.49 13.70 -3.46
CA GLY A 3 8.47 12.37 -4.06
C GLY A 3 8.16 12.48 -5.54
N THR A 4 8.90 11.77 -6.39
CA THR A 4 8.60 11.67 -7.83
C THR A 4 8.20 10.25 -8.14
N GLN A 5 7.03 10.08 -8.76
CA GLN A 5 6.63 8.80 -9.34
C GLN A 5 7.52 8.51 -10.56
N LEU A 6 8.27 7.40 -10.52
CA LEU A 6 9.22 7.05 -11.58
C LEU A 6 8.58 6.25 -12.72
N HIS A 7 7.59 5.40 -12.39
CA HIS A 7 6.94 4.54 -13.35
C HIS A 7 5.44 4.41 -13.05
N LYS A 8 4.64 4.38 -14.12
CA LYS A 8 3.24 3.96 -14.09
C LYS A 8 3.09 2.92 -15.18
N LYS A 9 2.88 1.67 -14.79
CA LYS A 9 2.52 0.62 -15.72
C LYS A 9 1.00 0.51 -15.77
N ASP A 10 0.43 0.51 -16.96
CA ASP A 10 -1.00 0.30 -17.14
C ASP A 10 -1.37 -1.16 -16.78
N PHE A 11 -2.62 -1.36 -16.40
CA PHE A 11 -3.12 -2.64 -15.92
C PHE A 11 -3.13 -3.66 -17.06
N ASP A 12 -2.37 -4.73 -16.91
CA ASP A 12 -2.41 -5.89 -17.81
C ASP A 12 -3.01 -7.08 -17.02
N GLU A 13 -4.13 -7.62 -17.48
CA GLU A 13 -4.91 -8.64 -16.74
C GLU A 13 -4.13 -9.95 -16.55
N ASP A 14 -3.11 -10.20 -17.40
CA ASP A 14 -2.24 -11.38 -17.35
C ASP A 14 -1.05 -11.22 -16.38
N GLU A 15 -0.85 -10.04 -15.79
CA GLU A 15 0.24 -9.83 -14.84
C GLU A 15 -0.07 -10.25 -13.40
N LEU A 16 0.96 -10.78 -12.73
CA LEU A 16 0.89 -11.19 -11.32
C LEU A 16 0.51 -10.02 -10.38
N PHE A 17 0.71 -8.78 -10.81
CA PHE A 17 0.37 -7.57 -10.06
C PHE A 17 -0.56 -6.66 -10.87
N SER A 18 -1.65 -6.24 -10.25
CA SER A 18 -2.65 -5.31 -10.78
C SER A 18 -2.16 -3.87 -10.94
N THR A 19 -1.13 -3.45 -10.21
CA THR A 19 -0.58 -2.09 -10.30
C THR A 19 0.80 -2.08 -9.66
N SER A 20 1.73 -1.34 -10.26
CA SER A 20 3.03 -1.04 -9.67
C SER A 20 3.29 0.47 -9.70
N VAL A 21 3.78 1.00 -8.58
CA VAL A 21 4.20 2.39 -8.46
C VAL A 21 5.55 2.44 -7.79
N ASP A 22 6.49 3.17 -8.39
CA ASP A 22 7.80 3.45 -7.82
C ASP A 22 7.87 4.89 -7.36
N VAL A 23 8.26 5.08 -6.09
CA VAL A 23 8.49 6.40 -5.49
C VAL A 23 9.97 6.56 -5.21
N ARG A 24 10.55 7.66 -5.69
CA ARG A 24 11.93 8.07 -5.36
C ARG A 24 11.91 9.24 -4.39
N ALA A 25 12.70 9.11 -3.33
CA ALA A 25 13.03 10.18 -2.40
C ALA A 25 14.54 10.42 -2.44
N LYS A 26 14.94 11.68 -2.62
CA LYS A 26 16.34 12.12 -2.57
C LYS A 26 16.59 12.92 -1.31
N PHE A 27 17.64 12.57 -0.58
CA PHE A 27 18.06 13.23 0.65
C PHE A 27 19.11 14.31 0.35
N ASN A 28 19.29 15.23 1.30
CA ASN A 28 20.18 16.39 1.13
C ASN A 28 21.67 15.99 1.07
N ASP A 29 22.03 14.83 1.61
CA ASP A 29 23.38 14.24 1.55
C ASP A 29 23.66 13.50 0.23
N GLY A 30 22.69 13.50 -0.70
CA GLY A 30 22.79 12.83 -1.99
C GLY A 30 22.38 11.36 -1.95
N ALA A 31 22.04 10.80 -0.79
CA ALA A 31 21.47 9.46 -0.70
C ALA A 31 20.08 9.42 -1.37
N GLU A 32 19.71 8.26 -1.90
CA GLU A 32 18.43 8.06 -2.57
C GLU A 32 17.77 6.77 -2.09
N VAL A 33 16.47 6.84 -1.88
CA VAL A 33 15.63 5.69 -1.56
C VAL A 33 14.58 5.56 -2.65
N ILE A 34 14.47 4.35 -3.19
CA ILE A 34 13.40 3.96 -4.11
C ILE A 34 12.54 2.95 -3.39
N ILE A 35 11.23 3.19 -3.37
CA ILE A 35 10.23 2.28 -2.83
C ILE A 35 9.37 1.79 -3.98
N GLU A 36 9.42 0.50 -4.23
CA GLU A 36 8.56 -0.18 -5.19
C GLU A 36 7.34 -0.74 -4.46
N ILE A 37 6.16 -0.27 -4.85
CA ILE A 37 4.88 -0.77 -4.34
C ILE A 37 4.22 -1.57 -5.46
N ARG A 38 4.04 -2.87 -5.22
CA ARG A 38 3.28 -3.75 -6.12
C ARG A 38 2.00 -4.19 -5.44
N VAL A 39 0.87 -3.90 -6.07
CA VAL A 39 -0.45 -4.34 -5.63
C VAL A 39 -0.88 -5.50 -6.51
N ARG A 40 -1.20 -6.64 -5.90
CA ARG A 40 -1.84 -7.78 -6.57
C ARG A 40 -3.31 -7.84 -6.19
N LYS A 41 -4.16 -8.18 -7.16
CA LYS A 41 -5.55 -8.56 -6.88
C LYS A 41 -5.54 -9.90 -6.16
N GLU A 42 -5.54 -9.83 -4.84
CA GLU A 42 -5.57 -11.00 -3.97
C GLU A 42 -7.02 -11.51 -3.87
N PRO A 43 -7.31 -12.77 -4.28
CA PRO A 43 -8.67 -13.29 -4.32
C PRO A 43 -9.37 -13.32 -2.94
N TYR A 44 -8.60 -13.19 -1.86
CA TYR A 44 -9.11 -13.15 -0.48
C TYR A 44 -8.86 -11.81 0.23
N PHE A 45 -8.50 -10.75 -0.51
CA PHE A 45 -8.29 -9.42 0.06
C PHE A 45 -9.52 -8.95 0.84
N LEU A 46 -10.72 -9.09 0.27
CA LEU A 46 -11.96 -8.68 0.92
C LEU A 46 -12.19 -9.42 2.25
N ASN A 47 -11.84 -10.71 2.33
CA ASN A 47 -11.97 -11.48 3.57
C ASN A 47 -11.03 -10.97 4.66
N ARG A 48 -9.76 -10.70 4.32
CA ARG A 48 -8.79 -10.11 5.27
C ARG A 48 -9.18 -8.68 5.65
N PHE A 49 -9.67 -7.90 4.69
CA PHE A 49 -10.13 -6.54 4.91
C PHE A 49 -11.31 -6.48 5.89
N HIS A 50 -12.31 -7.35 5.72
CA HIS A 50 -13.43 -7.45 6.67
C HIS A 50 -12.96 -7.83 8.08
N TYR A 51 -12.01 -8.77 8.20
CA TYR A 51 -11.42 -9.16 9.48
C TYR A 51 -10.72 -7.98 10.17
N TYR A 52 -9.86 -7.25 9.45
CA TYR A 52 -9.17 -6.09 10.01
C TYR A 52 -10.13 -4.98 10.44
N LEU A 53 -11.13 -4.68 9.61
CA LEU A 53 -12.12 -3.66 9.94
C LEU A 53 -12.92 -4.03 11.19
N ALA A 54 -13.35 -5.29 11.31
CA ALA A 54 -14.08 -5.79 12.47
C ALA A 54 -13.23 -5.70 13.75
N ASN A 55 -11.97 -6.13 13.70
CA ASN A 55 -11.05 -6.01 14.85
C ASN A 55 -10.84 -4.54 15.25
N GLN A 56 -10.60 -3.65 14.30
CA GLN A 56 -10.40 -2.23 14.58
C GLN A 56 -11.65 -1.61 15.23
N MET A 57 -12.85 -1.98 14.77
CA MET A 57 -14.10 -1.53 15.39
C MET A 57 -14.22 -2.00 16.84
N VAL A 58 -13.88 -3.25 17.13
CA VAL A 58 -13.91 -3.79 18.50
C VAL A 58 -12.92 -3.05 19.39
N GLU A 59 -11.68 -2.87 18.93
CA GLU A 59 -10.64 -2.13 19.65
C GLU A 59 -11.07 -0.69 19.96
N ASN A 60 -11.63 0.01 18.97
CA ASN A 60 -12.11 1.38 19.15
C ASN A 60 -13.22 1.48 20.19
N VAL A 61 -14.18 0.54 20.17
CA VAL A 61 -15.26 0.49 21.16
C VAL A 61 -14.72 0.18 22.56
N GLN A 62 -13.72 -0.70 22.67
CA GLN A 62 -13.07 -0.99 23.95
C GLN A 62 -12.34 0.22 24.52
N GLN A 63 -11.61 0.96 23.69
CA GLN A 63 -10.93 2.20 24.10
C GLN A 63 -11.91 3.26 24.59
N LEU A 64 -13.07 3.41 23.94
CA LEU A 64 -14.11 4.37 24.35
C LEU A 64 -14.83 3.99 25.65
N ARG A 65 -14.70 2.75 26.12
CA ARG A 65 -15.32 2.26 27.36
C ARG A 65 -14.40 2.33 28.57
N GLN A 66 -13.12 2.67 28.38
CA GLN A 66 -12.14 2.93 29.44
C GLN A 66 -12.15 4.42 29.80
#